data_AF-A0A2I9D934-F1
#
_entry.id   AF-A0A2I9D934-F1
#
_cell.length_a   1.000
_cell.length_b   1.000
_cell.length_c   1.000
_cell.angle_alpha   90.00
_cell.angle_beta   90.00
_cell.angle_gamma   90.00
#
_symmetry.space_group_name_H-M   'P 1'
#
loop_
_entity.id
_entity.type
_entity.pdbx_description
1 polymer ?
#
loop_
_entity_poly.entity_id
_entity_poly.type
_entity_poly.pdbx_seq_one_letter_code
_entity_poly.pdbx_strand_id
1 'polypeptide(L)'
;MTARMNLQDTLTAFQAAFTYDHPEGLTITPHMDGGSFRVEVRHQDVNALRGFDVIAEPLESEKRDAVQLGEDVARVVEQELMYGQLPMVGEDGAFRRIVV
;
A
#
# COMPACT_ATOMS: atom_id res chain seq x y z
N MET A 1 -19.15 14.81 16.99
CA MET A 1 -18.27 13.62 17.05
C MET A 1 -17.92 13.28 15.61
N THR A 2 -16.75 13.70 15.14
CA THR A 2 -16.20 13.23 13.87
C THR A 2 -15.86 11.76 14.05
N ALA A 3 -16.53 10.88 13.31
CA ALA A 3 -16.21 9.46 13.34
C ALA A 3 -14.77 9.32 12.85
N ARG A 4 -13.85 8.92 13.73
CA ARG A 4 -12.51 8.55 13.32
C ARG A 4 -12.68 7.40 12.33
N MET A 5 -12.12 7.55 11.15
CA MET A 5 -12.09 6.53 10.13
C MET A 5 -11.54 5.23 10.72
N ASN A 6 -12.26 4.13 10.52
CA ASN A 6 -11.83 2.84 11.03
C ASN A 6 -10.82 2.22 10.07
N LEU A 7 -9.52 2.39 10.35
CA LEU A 7 -8.46 1.85 9.51
C LEU A 7 -8.44 0.32 9.43
N GLN A 8 -9.12 -0.36 10.36
CA GLN A 8 -9.29 -1.81 10.29
C GLN A 8 -10.27 -2.22 9.19
N ASP A 9 -11.31 -1.41 8.94
CA ASP A 9 -12.17 -1.58 7.77
C ASP A 9 -11.40 -1.29 6.48
N THR A 10 -10.46 -0.33 6.49
CA THR A 10 -9.54 -0.08 5.35
C THR A 10 -8.66 -1.29 5.03
N LEU A 11 -8.05 -1.91 6.04
CA LEU A 11 -7.25 -3.13 5.85
C LEU A 11 -8.11 -4.27 5.27
N THR A 12 -9.32 -4.44 5.80
CA THR A 12 -10.26 -5.48 5.35
C THR A 12 -10.69 -5.22 3.89
N ALA A 13 -11.02 -3.98 3.56
CA ALA A 13 -11.38 -3.57 2.22
C ALA A 13 -10.23 -3.75 1.24
N PHE A 14 -9.00 -3.40 1.63
CA PHE A 14 -7.81 -3.66 0.82
C PHE A 14 -7.65 -5.15 0.53
N GLN A 15 -7.71 -6.02 1.55
CA GLN A 15 -7.57 -7.46 1.36
C GLN A 15 -8.68 -8.06 0.49
N ALA A 16 -9.89 -7.52 0.56
CA ALA A 16 -11.02 -7.95 -0.27
C ALA A 16 -10.88 -7.46 -1.72
N ALA A 17 -10.37 -6.25 -1.94
CA ALA A 17 -10.24 -5.63 -3.26
C ALA A 17 -8.95 -6.05 -3.99
N PHE A 18 -7.89 -6.36 -3.26
CA PHE A 18 -6.60 -6.71 -3.82
C PHE A 18 -6.58 -8.19 -4.24
N THR A 19 -6.91 -8.44 -5.51
CA THR A 19 -6.97 -9.79 -6.10
C THR A 19 -5.84 -10.08 -7.09
N TYR A 20 -4.80 -9.24 -7.11
CA TYR A 20 -3.72 -9.36 -8.07
C TYR A 20 -2.87 -10.60 -7.79
N ASP A 21 -2.88 -11.55 -8.73
CA ASP A 21 -2.01 -12.72 -8.72
C ASP A 21 -0.61 -12.30 -9.18
N HIS A 22 0.33 -12.26 -8.25
CA HIS A 22 1.68 -11.79 -8.49
C HIS A 22 2.68 -12.93 -8.69
N PRO A 23 3.74 -12.71 -9.49
CA PRO A 23 4.78 -13.72 -9.71
C PRO A 23 5.47 -14.13 -8.40
N GLU A 24 6.04 -15.34 -8.39
CA GLU A 24 6.82 -15.84 -7.26
C GLU A 24 7.93 -14.86 -6.86
N GLY A 25 8.07 -14.61 -5.55
CA GLY A 25 9.07 -13.68 -5.00
C GLY A 25 8.55 -12.28 -4.66
N LEU A 26 7.30 -11.95 -5.01
CA LEU A 26 6.62 -10.74 -4.53
C LEU A 26 5.93 -10.97 -3.19
N THR A 27 6.17 -10.09 -2.22
CA THR A 27 5.52 -10.05 -0.92
C THR A 27 4.82 -8.71 -0.75
N ILE A 28 3.54 -8.75 -0.39
CA ILE A 28 2.71 -7.56 -0.17
C ILE A 28 2.18 -7.62 1.25
N THR A 29 2.53 -6.63 2.06
CA THR A 29 2.20 -6.60 3.49
C THR A 29 1.43 -5.32 3.83
N PRO A 30 0.09 -5.38 3.85
CA PRO A 30 -0.73 -4.28 4.35
C PRO A 30 -0.73 -4.26 5.88
N HIS A 31 -0.50 -3.09 6.47
CA HIS A 31 -0.51 -2.88 7.92
C HIS A 31 -0.91 -1.44 8.28
N MET A 32 -1.18 -1.20 9.56
CA MET A 32 -1.46 0.15 10.08
C MET A 32 -0.23 0.67 10.80
N ASP A 33 0.17 1.90 10.51
CA ASP A 33 1.33 2.57 11.11
C ASP A 33 0.95 3.97 11.58
N GLY A 34 1.00 4.23 12.89
CA GLY A 34 0.90 5.58 13.44
C GLY A 34 -0.39 6.38 13.16
N GLY A 35 -1.48 5.74 12.70
CA GLY A 35 -2.70 6.43 12.26
C GLY A 35 -2.85 6.55 10.74
N SER A 36 -1.95 5.92 9.99
CA SER A 36 -2.00 5.80 8.54
C SER A 36 -2.09 4.32 8.15
N PHE A 37 -2.62 4.06 6.96
CA PHE A 37 -2.63 2.72 6.37
C PHE A 37 -1.43 2.60 5.43
N ARG A 38 -0.59 1.57 5.60
CA ARG A 38 0.59 1.34 4.77
C ARG A 38 0.53 -0.03 4.10
N VAL A 39 0.93 -0.09 2.85
CA VAL A 39 1.12 -1.34 2.10
C VAL A 39 2.56 -1.40 1.63
N GLU A 40 3.30 -2.38 2.12
CA GLU A 40 4.67 -2.64 1.72
C GLU A 40 4.70 -3.66 0.60
N VAL A 41 5.30 -3.30 -0.51
CA VAL A 41 5.54 -4.18 -1.65
C VAL A 41 7.02 -4.46 -1.71
N ARG A 42 7.41 -5.74 -1.61
CA ARG A 42 8.80 -6.20 -1.61
C ARG A 42 8.97 -7.32 -2.62
N HIS A 43 10.02 -7.24 -3.41
CA HIS A 43 10.43 -8.28 -4.33
C HIS A 43 11.91 -8.56 -4.12
N GLN A 44 12.21 -9.79 -3.74
CA GLN A 44 13.57 -10.26 -3.63
C GLN A 44 14.02 -10.73 -5.01
N ASP A 45 14.79 -9.89 -5.70
CA ASP A 45 15.49 -10.30 -6.91
C ASP A 45 16.82 -10.98 -6.56
N VAL A 46 17.46 -11.65 -7.53
CA VAL A 46 18.66 -12.47 -7.32
C VAL A 46 19.81 -11.67 -6.69
N ASN A 47 19.88 -10.37 -6.96
CA ASN A 47 20.98 -9.50 -6.50
C ASN A 47 20.52 -8.18 -5.83
N ALA A 48 19.22 -7.93 -5.69
CA ALA A 48 18.73 -6.67 -5.15
C ALA A 48 17.33 -6.79 -4.55
N LEU A 49 17.11 -6.06 -3.45
CA LEU A 49 15.79 -5.86 -2.89
C LEU A 49 15.11 -4.70 -3.63
N ARG A 50 13.92 -4.96 -4.16
CA ARG A 50 13.13 -3.99 -4.92
C ARG A 50 11.76 -3.85 -4.27
N GLY A 51 11.15 -2.68 -4.41
CA GLY A 51 9.87 -2.46 -3.77
C GLY A 51 9.49 -1.01 -3.61
N PHE A 52 8.27 -0.79 -3.13
CA PHE A 52 7.75 0.51 -2.80
C PHE A 52 6.75 0.37 -1.64
N ASP A 53 6.45 1.49 -1.02
CA ASP A 53 5.44 1.61 0.02
C ASP A 53 4.32 2.50 -0.48
N VAL A 54 3.08 2.05 -0.33
CA VAL A 54 1.90 2.91 -0.50
C VAL A 54 1.41 3.29 0.88
N ILE A 55 1.28 4.58 1.13
CA ILE A 55 0.86 5.14 2.41
C ILE A 55 -0.39 5.96 2.16
N ALA A 56 -1.47 5.57 2.83
CA ALA A 56 -2.71 6.31 2.85
C ALA A 56 -2.85 7.03 4.20
N GLU A 57 -2.87 8.35 4.14
CA GLU A 57 -2.94 9.22 5.31
C GLU A 57 -4.31 9.91 5.34
N PRO A 58 -5.27 9.38 6.11
CA PRO A 58 -6.60 9.98 6.14
C PRO A 58 -6.55 11.36 6.77
N LEU A 59 -6.91 12.40 6.01
CA LEU A 59 -7.01 13.75 6.55
C LEU A 59 -8.28 13.88 7.40
N GLU A 60 -8.21 14.58 8.54
CA GLU A 60 -9.36 14.76 9.43
C GLU A 60 -10.54 15.52 8.78
N SER A 61 -10.25 16.27 7.71
CA SER A 61 -11.25 17.00 6.91
C SER A 61 -11.86 16.15 5.80
N GLU A 62 -11.34 14.95 5.58
CA GLU A 62 -11.71 14.10 4.48
C GLU A 62 -12.97 13.30 4.78
N LYS A 63 -13.93 13.33 3.85
CA LYS A 63 -15.14 12.51 3.92
C LYS A 63 -14.94 11.16 3.23
N ARG A 64 -13.70 10.70 3.05
CA ARG A 64 -13.42 9.39 2.47
C ARG A 64 -13.82 8.31 3.46
N ASP A 65 -14.53 7.31 2.97
CA ASP A 65 -14.90 6.14 3.74
C ASP A 65 -13.71 5.16 3.86
N ALA A 66 -13.66 4.42 4.97
CA ALA A 66 -12.61 3.43 5.23
C ALA A 66 -12.48 2.40 4.11
N VAL A 67 -13.62 1.97 3.55
CA VAL A 67 -13.68 1.00 2.46
C VAL A 67 -13.11 1.61 1.18
N GLN A 68 -13.53 2.83 0.85
CA GLN A 68 -13.09 3.52 -0.36
C GLN A 68 -11.57 3.76 -0.36
N LEU A 69 -10.98 4.06 0.80
CA LEU A 69 -9.53 4.20 0.92
C LEU A 69 -8.80 2.87 0.68
N GLY A 70 -9.32 1.76 1.20
CA GLY A 70 -8.72 0.44 1.01
C GLY A 70 -8.75 0.00 -0.45
N GLU A 71 -9.87 0.25 -1.13
CA GLU A 71 -10.03 0.00 -2.57
C GLU A 71 -9.11 0.89 -3.43
N ASP A 72 -8.95 2.16 -3.05
CA ASP A 72 -8.08 3.09 -3.78
C ASP A 72 -6.61 2.68 -3.68
N VAL A 73 -6.16 2.33 -2.47
CA VAL A 73 -4.82 1.81 -2.23
C VAL A 73 -4.59 0.51 -2.98
N ALA A 74 -5.56 -0.42 -2.97
CA ALA A 74 -5.47 -1.67 -3.74
C ALA A 74 -5.27 -1.40 -5.24
N ARG A 75 -6.04 -0.46 -5.80
CA ARG A 75 -5.92 -0.05 -7.21
C ARG A 75 -4.56 0.56 -7.53
N VAL A 76 -4.04 1.40 -6.65
CA VAL A 76 -2.72 2.04 -6.82
C VAL A 76 -1.61 0.99 -6.77
N VAL A 77 -1.66 0.07 -5.80
CA VAL A 77 -0.70 -1.04 -5.71
C VAL A 77 -0.75 -1.91 -6.97
N GLU A 78 -1.96 -2.28 -7.42
CA GLU A 78 -2.14 -3.06 -8.64
C GLU A 78 -1.59 -2.32 -9.87
N GLN A 79 -1.91 -1.04 -10.02
CA GLN A 79 -1.46 -0.23 -11.15
C GLN A 79 0.08 -0.09 -11.15
N GLU A 80 0.70 0.15 -9.99
CA GLU A 80 2.15 0.21 -9.88
C GLU A 80 2.82 -1.14 -10.15
N LEU A 81 2.15 -2.27 -9.83
CA LEU A 81 2.65 -3.61 -10.16
C LEU A 81 2.47 -3.97 -11.64
N MET A 82 1.37 -3.53 -12.27
CA MET A 82 1.07 -3.81 -13.67
C MET A 82 1.93 -2.97 -14.63
N TYR A 83 2.15 -1.69 -14.30
CA TYR A 83 2.81 -0.73 -15.20
C TYR A 83 4.19 -0.29 -14.72
N GLY A 84 4.52 -0.51 -13.45
CA GLY A 84 5.77 -0.06 -12.85
C GLY A 84 6.82 -1.18 -12.79
N GLN A 85 8.05 -0.83 -13.15
CA GLN A 85 9.19 -1.63 -12.68
C GLN A 85 9.39 -1.34 -11.19
N LEU A 86 9.54 -2.40 -10.39
CA LEU A 86 9.82 -2.25 -8.97
C LEU A 86 11.15 -1.50 -8.78
N PRO A 87 11.13 -0.31 -8.15
CA PRO A 87 12.33 0.47 -7.96
C PRO A 87 13.26 -0.28 -7.02
N MET A 88 14.57 -0.13 -7.26
CA MET A 88 15.58 -0.64 -6.35
C MET A 88 15.52 0.15 -5.05
N VAL A 89 15.82 -0.52 -3.93
CA VAL A 89 16.05 0.18 -2.66
C VAL A 89 17.10 1.28 -2.84
N GLY A 90 16.86 2.45 -2.25
CA GLY A 90 17.77 3.59 -2.29
C GLY A 90 19.10 3.30 -1.59
N GLU A 91 20.10 4.14 -1.82
CA GLU A 91 21.43 4.03 -1.19
C GLU A 91 21.37 4.17 0.35
N ASP A 92 20.32 4.80 0.86
CA ASP A 92 19.99 4.95 2.27
C ASP A 92 19.20 3.76 2.84
N GLY A 93 18.89 2.75 2.03
CA GLY A 93 18.05 1.62 2.41
C GLY A 93 16.55 1.91 2.36
N ALA A 94 16.13 3.07 1.83
CA ALA A 94 14.72 3.43 1.75
C ALA A 94 14.04 2.92 0.48
N PHE A 95 12.79 2.49 0.61
CA PHE A 95 11.92 2.19 -0.53
C PHE A 95 11.21 3.45 -1.02
N ARG A 96 10.83 3.44 -2.31
CA ARG A 96 10.01 4.51 -2.88
C ARG A 96 8.68 4.57 -2.12
N ARG A 97 8.27 5.76 -1.70
CA ARG A 97 6.99 5.98 -1.01
C ARG A 97 6.00 6.67 -1.94
N ILE A 98 4.77 6.17 -1.97
CA ILE A 98 3.64 6.70 -2.73
C ILE A 98 2.57 7.07 -1.71
N VAL A 99 2.17 8.34 -1.67
CA VAL A 99 1.18 8.85 -0.72
C VAL A 99 -0.13 9.11 -1.44
N VAL A 100 -1.26 8.69 -0.87
CA VAL A 100 -2.62 8.74 -1.43
C VAL A 100 -3.68 9.25 -0.45
#